data_AF-A0A7K1DGX0-F1
#
_entry.id   AF-A0A7K1DGX0-F1
#
_cell.length_a   1.000
_cell.length_b   1.000
_cell.length_c   1.000
_cell.angle_alpha   90.00
_cell.angle_beta   90.00
_cell.angle_gamma   90.00
#
_symmetry.space_group_name_H-M   'P 1'
#
loop_
_entity.id
_entity.type
_entity.pdbx_description
1 polymer ?
#
loop_
_entity_poly.entity_id
_entity_poly.type
_entity_poly.pdbx_seq_one_letter_code
_entity_poly.pdbx_strand_id
1 'polypeptide(L)'
;MSAVLIFASVIAAALVFAIAAVTIGREARRLDSVAPRATYELEQATQFVADRLPSAAQARLTYAELRKLLVFHMRWLHDRGLQPEGVVDRRQDIVDEVVIDEQTVAAYLLGAAEQNRIEILEDVDVVHVVQAHLEYFNAIGAIGPQSND
;
A
#
# COMPACT_ATOMS: atom_id res chain seq x y z
N MET A 1 -14.89 55.06 19.61
CA MET A 1 -14.97 53.72 20.25
C MET A 1 -14.10 53.77 21.50
N SER A 2 -14.61 53.38 22.67
CA SER A 2 -13.82 53.48 23.92
C SER A 2 -12.67 52.46 23.93
N ALA A 3 -11.55 52.80 24.59
CA ALA A 3 -10.37 51.91 24.70
C ALA A 3 -10.73 50.53 25.28
N VAL A 4 -11.70 50.49 26.20
CA VAL A 4 -12.26 49.26 26.78
C VAL A 4 -12.91 48.38 25.72
N LEU A 5 -13.68 48.97 24.79
CA LEU A 5 -14.32 48.20 23.71
C LEU A 5 -13.28 47.65 22.72
N ILE A 6 -12.22 48.39 22.44
CA ILE A 6 -11.13 47.94 21.57
C ILE A 6 -10.43 46.74 22.22
N PHE A 7 -10.05 46.86 23.50
CA PHE A 7 -9.39 45.79 24.24
C PHE A 7 -10.26 44.53 24.34
N ALA A 8 -11.55 44.68 24.68
CA ALA A 8 -12.49 43.56 24.74
C ALA A 8 -12.65 42.87 23.37
N SER A 9 -12.69 43.64 22.28
CA SER A 9 -12.80 43.11 20.92
C SER A 9 -11.56 42.30 20.52
N VAL A 10 -10.37 42.80 20.87
CA VAL A 10 -9.10 42.09 20.61
C VAL A 10 -9.04 40.77 21.38
N ILE A 11 -9.44 40.77 22.66
CA ILE A 11 -9.49 39.54 23.46
C ILE A 11 -10.48 38.55 22.88
N ALA A 12 -11.69 38.99 22.52
CA ALA A 12 -12.70 38.13 21.94
C ALA A 12 -12.21 37.51 20.61
N ALA A 13 -11.59 38.32 19.75
CA ALA A 13 -11.01 37.83 18.50
C ALA A 13 -9.89 36.81 18.73
N ALA A 14 -8.99 37.07 19.69
CA ALA A 14 -7.92 36.15 20.04
C ALA A 14 -8.45 34.81 20.61
N LEU A 15 -9.48 34.85 21.45
CA LEU A 15 -10.14 33.66 21.99
C LEU A 15 -10.80 32.82 20.89
N VAL A 16 -11.57 33.45 20.01
CA VAL A 16 -12.21 32.77 18.87
C VAL A 16 -11.16 32.13 17.97
N PHE A 17 -10.08 32.85 17.65
CA PHE A 17 -8.98 32.33 16.86
C PHE A 17 -8.31 31.14 17.52
N ALA A 18 -8.02 31.21 18.82
CA ALA A 18 -7.40 30.11 19.57
C ALA A 18 -8.27 28.85 19.56
N ILE A 19 -9.58 28.99 19.80
CA ILE A 19 -10.53 27.87 19.76
C ILE A 19 -10.58 27.25 18.36
N ALA A 20 -10.66 28.08 17.32
CA ALA A 20 -10.67 27.61 15.93
C ALA A 20 -9.37 26.87 15.57
N ALA A 21 -8.21 27.44 15.92
CA ALA A 21 -6.89 26.86 15.65
C ALA A 21 -6.71 25.50 16.35
N VAL A 22 -7.13 25.38 17.61
CA VAL A 22 -7.07 24.10 18.34
C VAL A 22 -7.99 23.05 17.72
N THR A 23 -9.21 23.43 17.35
CA THR A 23 -10.20 22.50 16.79
C THR A 23 -9.75 21.99 15.42
N ILE A 24 -9.38 22.91 14.52
CA ILE A 24 -8.89 22.56 13.19
C ILE A 24 -7.57 21.81 13.29
N GLY A 25 -6.63 22.25 14.13
CA GLY A 25 -5.34 21.58 14.29
C GLY A 25 -5.46 20.16 14.87
N ARG A 26 -6.44 19.92 15.74
CA ARG A 26 -6.74 18.57 16.23
C ARG A 26 -7.33 17.69 15.14
N GLU A 27 -8.24 18.24 14.36
CA GLU A 27 -8.92 17.50 13.28
C GLU A 27 -7.99 17.20 12.11
N ALA A 28 -7.20 18.19 11.70
CA ALA A 28 -6.17 18.06 10.68
C ALA A 28 -5.18 16.96 11.09
N ARG A 29 -4.66 16.97 12.32
CA ARG A 29 -3.79 15.87 12.81
C ARG A 29 -4.48 14.51 12.84
N ARG A 30 -5.80 14.46 13.11
CA ARG A 30 -6.54 13.18 13.05
C ARG A 30 -6.67 12.69 11.62
N LEU A 31 -7.01 13.56 10.67
CA LEU A 31 -7.17 13.21 9.27
C LEU A 31 -5.83 12.87 8.61
N ASP A 32 -4.75 13.56 8.99
CA ASP A 32 -3.39 13.25 8.55
C ASP A 32 -2.93 11.86 9.05
N SER A 33 -3.51 11.37 10.16
CA SER A 33 -3.30 10.00 10.65
C SER A 33 -4.12 8.93 9.91
N VAL A 34 -4.99 9.33 8.98
CA VAL A 34 -5.75 8.42 8.10
C VAL A 34 -5.05 8.42 6.75
N ALA A 35 -4.17 7.45 6.51
CA ALA A 35 -3.55 7.35 5.19
C ALA A 35 -4.59 7.03 4.11
N PRO A 36 -4.29 7.40 2.85
CA PRO A 36 -5.09 6.98 1.71
C PRO A 36 -5.38 5.49 1.78
N ARG A 37 -6.64 5.13 1.55
CA ARG A 37 -7.10 3.75 1.57
C ARG A 37 -6.39 2.97 0.46
N ALA A 38 -5.46 2.09 0.84
CA ALA A 38 -4.81 1.18 -0.08
C ALA A 38 -5.88 0.29 -0.74
N THR A 39 -6.19 0.56 -2.00
CA THR A 39 -7.14 -0.22 -2.79
C THR A 39 -6.37 -0.98 -3.83
N TYR A 40 -6.32 -2.30 -3.68
CA TYR A 40 -5.71 -3.16 -4.67
C TYR A 40 -6.61 -3.28 -5.91
N GLU A 41 -6.09 -2.90 -7.07
CA GLU A 41 -6.74 -3.09 -8.36
C GLU A 41 -5.86 -3.97 -9.25
N LEU A 42 -6.36 -5.16 -9.60
CA LEU A 42 -5.57 -6.18 -10.29
C LEU A 42 -5.05 -5.68 -11.66
N GLU A 43 -5.88 -4.97 -12.41
CA GLU A 43 -5.55 -4.41 -13.72
C GLU A 43 -4.44 -3.38 -13.60
N GLN A 44 -4.55 -2.46 -12.64
CA GLN A 44 -3.54 -1.45 -12.35
C GLN A 44 -2.23 -2.09 -11.87
N ALA A 45 -2.30 -3.08 -10.99
CA ALA A 45 -1.15 -3.84 -10.52
C ALA A 45 -0.44 -4.54 -11.68
N THR A 46 -1.20 -5.18 -12.57
CA THR A 46 -0.64 -5.90 -13.73
C THR A 46 0.10 -4.93 -14.65
N GLN A 47 -0.49 -3.77 -14.94
CA GLN A 47 0.16 -2.74 -15.75
C GLN A 47 1.42 -2.19 -15.05
N PHE A 48 1.30 -1.83 -13.77
CA PHE A 48 2.41 -1.28 -12.98
C PHE A 48 3.62 -2.22 -12.94
N VAL A 49 3.37 -3.52 -12.74
CA VAL A 49 4.41 -4.56 -12.73
C VAL A 49 4.98 -4.73 -14.13
N ALA A 50 4.15 -4.85 -15.16
CA ALA A 50 4.61 -4.98 -16.54
C ALA A 50 5.58 -3.85 -16.93
N ASP A 51 5.25 -2.60 -16.57
CA ASP A 51 6.06 -1.41 -16.85
C ASP A 51 7.43 -1.40 -16.15
N ARG A 52 7.62 -2.22 -15.11
CA ARG A 52 8.85 -2.29 -14.29
C ARG A 52 9.66 -3.56 -14.48
N LEU A 53 9.13 -4.55 -15.18
CA LEU A 53 9.88 -5.76 -15.49
C LEU A 53 11.07 -5.45 -16.42
N PRO A 54 12.22 -6.13 -16.23
CA PRO A 54 13.31 -6.08 -17.20
C PRO A 54 12.84 -6.51 -18.60
N SER A 55 13.44 -5.95 -19.65
CA SER A 55 13.05 -6.23 -21.04
C SER A 55 13.11 -7.72 -21.40
N ALA A 56 14.06 -8.46 -20.83
CA ALA A 56 14.15 -9.91 -20.98
C ALA A 56 12.91 -10.64 -20.42
N ALA A 57 12.45 -10.25 -19.23
CA ALA A 57 11.25 -10.82 -18.61
C ALA A 57 9.97 -10.42 -19.37
N GLN A 58 9.86 -9.15 -19.81
CA GLN A 58 8.72 -8.67 -20.61
C GLN A 58 8.56 -9.41 -21.94
N ALA A 59 9.66 -9.83 -22.56
CA ALA A 59 9.62 -10.58 -23.81
C ALA A 59 9.13 -12.03 -23.62
N ARG A 60 9.19 -12.55 -22.38
CA ARG A 60 8.92 -13.95 -22.03
C ARG A 60 7.57 -14.17 -21.38
N LEU A 61 7.12 -13.21 -20.57
CA LEU A 61 5.84 -13.28 -19.87
C LEU A 61 4.74 -12.53 -20.64
N THR A 62 3.65 -13.22 -20.97
CA THR A 62 2.48 -12.54 -21.49
C THR A 62 1.75 -11.76 -20.39
N TYR A 63 1.03 -10.71 -20.78
CA TYR A 63 0.22 -9.92 -19.84
C TYR A 63 -0.81 -10.76 -19.08
N ALA A 64 -1.38 -11.78 -19.72
CA ALA A 64 -2.36 -12.69 -19.12
C ALA A 64 -1.72 -13.63 -18.08
N GLU A 65 -0.50 -14.10 -18.34
CA GLU A 65 0.26 -14.92 -17.38
C GLU A 65 0.71 -14.09 -16.19
N LEU A 66 1.21 -12.87 -16.44
CA LEU A 66 1.57 -11.94 -15.38
C LEU A 66 0.37 -11.69 -14.45
N ARG A 67 -0.80 -11.38 -15.03
CA ARG A 67 -2.04 -11.21 -14.25
C ARG A 67 -2.35 -12.43 -13.39
N LYS A 68 -2.18 -13.65 -13.92
CA LYS A 68 -2.39 -14.89 -13.14
C LYS A 68 -1.39 -15.02 -11.99
N LEU A 69 -0.11 -14.71 -12.22
CA LEU A 69 0.90 -14.70 -11.16
C LEU A 69 0.53 -13.73 -10.03
N LEU A 70 0.04 -12.52 -10.37
CA LEU A 70 -0.42 -11.57 -9.35
C LEU A 70 -1.63 -12.12 -8.59
N VAL A 71 -2.57 -12.79 -9.25
CA VAL A 71 -3.70 -13.48 -8.59
C VAL A 71 -3.20 -14.58 -7.65
N PHE A 72 -2.18 -15.35 -8.02
CA PHE A 72 -1.59 -16.36 -7.14
C PHE A 72 -0.92 -15.73 -5.93
N HIS A 73 -0.22 -14.60 -6.10
CA HIS A 73 0.36 -13.87 -4.96
C HIS A 73 -0.75 -13.38 -4.00
N MET A 74 -1.84 -12.83 -4.55
CA MET A 74 -2.98 -12.45 -3.71
C MET A 74 -3.57 -13.67 -2.99
N ARG A 75 -3.79 -14.81 -3.66
CA ARG A 75 -4.25 -16.03 -2.99
C ARG A 75 -3.31 -16.46 -1.86
N TRP A 76 -2.00 -16.41 -2.07
CA TRP A 76 -1.02 -16.72 -1.05
C TRP A 76 -1.12 -15.82 0.19
N LEU A 77 -1.36 -14.52 -0.01
CA LEU A 77 -1.62 -13.57 1.08
C LEU A 77 -2.92 -13.92 1.80
N HIS A 78 -3.97 -14.27 1.05
CA HIS A 78 -5.25 -14.67 1.62
C HIS A 78 -5.12 -15.93 2.48
N ASP A 79 -4.43 -16.94 1.99
CA ASP A 79 -4.20 -18.21 2.69
C ASP A 79 -3.39 -18.03 3.99
N ARG A 80 -2.60 -16.95 4.08
CA ARG A 80 -1.87 -16.54 5.30
C ARG A 80 -2.64 -15.59 6.21
N GLY A 81 -3.87 -15.22 5.86
CA GLY A 81 -4.66 -14.24 6.61
C GLY A 81 -4.11 -12.81 6.52
N LEU A 82 -3.31 -12.50 5.50
CA LEU A 82 -2.66 -11.20 5.31
C LEU A 82 -3.47 -10.24 4.44
N GLN A 83 -4.61 -10.69 3.92
CA GLN A 83 -5.56 -9.81 3.26
C GLN A 83 -6.57 -9.23 4.26
N PRO A 84 -6.92 -7.95 4.14
CA PRO A 84 -8.02 -7.39 4.90
C PRO A 84 -9.31 -8.16 4.62
N GLU A 85 -10.04 -8.55 5.67
CA GLU A 85 -11.34 -9.23 5.55
C GLU A 85 -12.43 -8.31 4.95
N GLY A 86 -12.18 -7.01 4.93
CA GLY A 86 -13.10 -6.04 4.36
C GLY A 86 -12.56 -4.63 4.38
N VAL A 87 -13.44 -3.72 3.95
CA VAL A 87 -13.20 -2.30 3.96
C VAL A 87 -13.39 -1.79 5.38
N VAL A 88 -12.30 -1.46 6.06
CA VAL A 88 -12.37 -0.88 7.40
C VAL A 88 -11.60 0.43 7.39
N ASP A 89 -12.28 1.53 7.74
CA ASP A 89 -11.60 2.78 8.04
C ASP A 89 -10.83 2.59 9.35
N ARG A 90 -9.53 2.33 9.25
CA ARG A 90 -8.64 2.29 10.40
C ARG A 90 -7.61 3.40 10.33
N ARG A 91 -7.22 3.89 11.51
CA ARG A 91 -5.97 4.63 11.65
C ARG A 91 -4.84 3.71 11.19
N GLN A 92 -3.84 4.25 10.52
CA GLN A 92 -2.63 3.48 10.19
C GLN A 92 -1.88 3.17 11.50
N ASP A 93 -2.11 1.99 12.06
CA ASP A 93 -1.36 1.44 13.17
C ASP A 93 -0.82 0.05 12.81
N ILE A 94 0.46 -0.19 13.12
CA ILE A 94 1.05 -1.53 13.05
C ILE A 94 0.84 -2.16 14.43
N VAL A 95 -0.25 -2.92 14.57
CA VAL A 95 -0.56 -3.65 15.81
C VAL A 95 0.22 -4.96 15.84
N ASP A 96 0.26 -5.66 14.71
CA ASP A 96 0.99 -6.90 14.51
C ASP A 96 1.99 -6.72 13.37
N GLU A 97 3.28 -6.87 13.65
CA GLU A 97 4.33 -6.79 12.65
C GLU A 97 4.52 -8.17 11.98
N VAL A 98 4.32 -8.22 10.66
CA VAL A 98 4.56 -9.43 9.85
C VAL A 98 5.59 -9.11 8.78
N VAL A 99 6.75 -9.74 8.88
CA VAL A 99 7.82 -9.65 7.87
C VAL A 99 7.70 -10.84 6.93
N ILE A 100 7.72 -10.56 5.63
CA ILE A 100 7.62 -11.56 4.57
C ILE A 100 8.92 -11.54 3.78
N ASP A 101 9.54 -12.71 3.69
CA ASP A 101 10.69 -12.92 2.81
C ASP A 101 10.23 -13.08 1.35
N GLU A 102 10.81 -12.25 0.46
CA GLU A 102 10.52 -12.24 -0.97
C GLU A 102 10.83 -13.60 -1.62
N GLN A 103 11.86 -14.31 -1.14
CA GLN A 103 12.25 -15.61 -1.70
C GLN A 103 11.18 -16.67 -1.43
N THR A 104 10.57 -16.63 -0.26
CA THR A 104 9.44 -17.50 0.11
C THR A 104 8.24 -17.31 -0.82
N VAL A 105 7.94 -16.06 -1.20
CA VAL A 105 6.87 -15.75 -2.16
C VAL A 105 7.25 -16.23 -3.56
N ALA A 106 8.48 -15.96 -4.01
CA ALA A 106 8.96 -16.38 -5.32
C ALA A 106 8.90 -17.91 -5.49
N ALA A 107 9.35 -18.66 -4.49
CA ALA A 107 9.27 -20.12 -4.49
C ALA A 107 7.83 -20.64 -4.59
N TYR A 108 6.89 -20.00 -3.89
CA TYR A 108 5.48 -20.35 -4.02
C TYR A 108 4.95 -20.07 -5.43
N LEU A 109 5.27 -18.90 -6.00
CA LEU A 109 4.80 -18.53 -7.33
C LEU A 109 5.35 -19.44 -8.43
N LEU A 110 6.60 -19.91 -8.31
CA LEU A 110 7.16 -20.92 -9.20
C LEU A 110 6.33 -22.21 -9.17
N GLY A 111 6.03 -22.73 -7.97
CA GLY A 111 5.19 -23.91 -7.83
C GLY A 111 3.75 -23.70 -8.33
N ALA A 112 3.17 -22.52 -8.11
CA ALA A 112 1.84 -22.18 -8.61
C ALA A 112 1.82 -22.05 -10.15
N ALA A 113 2.87 -21.50 -10.75
CA ALA A 113 3.02 -21.38 -12.19
C ALA A 113 3.10 -22.76 -12.87
N GLU A 114 3.91 -23.67 -12.32
CA GLU A 114 4.04 -25.05 -12.80
C GLU A 114 2.68 -25.77 -12.77
N GLN A 115 1.98 -25.71 -11.64
CA GLN A 115 0.65 -26.33 -11.48
C GLN A 115 -0.40 -25.81 -12.47
N ASN A 116 -0.25 -24.56 -12.92
CA ASN A 116 -1.19 -23.89 -13.83
C ASN A 116 -0.68 -23.81 -15.26
N ARG A 117 0.43 -24.50 -15.58
CA ARG A 117 1.06 -24.56 -16.91
C ARG A 117 1.37 -23.17 -17.48
N ILE A 118 1.86 -22.28 -16.62
CA ILE A 118 2.46 -21.01 -17.05
C ILE A 118 3.92 -21.32 -17.38
N GLU A 119 4.33 -21.05 -18.61
CA GLU A 119 5.69 -21.34 -19.06
C GLU A 119 6.65 -20.26 -18.53
N ILE A 120 7.31 -20.57 -17.42
CA ILE A 120 8.35 -19.70 -16.86
C ILE A 120 9.68 -20.16 -17.44
N LEU A 121 10.24 -19.31 -18.29
CA LEU A 121 11.49 -19.59 -18.99
C LEU A 121 12.70 -19.44 -18.08
N GLU A 122 12.66 -18.52 -17.11
CA GLU A 122 13.71 -18.32 -16.12
C GLU A 122 13.12 -17.99 -14.74
N ASP A 123 13.58 -18.69 -13.69
CA ASP A 123 13.09 -18.48 -12.31
C ASP A 123 13.30 -17.04 -11.82
N VAL A 124 14.33 -16.35 -12.33
CA VAL A 124 14.61 -14.94 -12.03
C VAL A 124 13.46 -14.02 -12.47
N ASP A 125 12.68 -14.40 -13.48
CA ASP A 125 11.53 -13.61 -13.92
C ASP A 125 10.47 -13.53 -12.81
N VAL A 126 10.27 -14.62 -12.05
CA VAL A 126 9.36 -14.62 -10.89
C VAL A 126 9.86 -13.70 -9.79
N VAL A 127 11.16 -13.67 -9.53
CA VAL A 127 11.75 -12.77 -8.54
C VAL A 127 11.48 -11.31 -8.92
N HIS A 128 11.70 -10.94 -10.19
CA HIS A 128 11.37 -9.60 -10.68
C HIS A 128 9.88 -9.27 -10.57
N VAL A 129 8.99 -10.25 -10.83
CA VAL A 129 7.55 -10.08 -10.65
C VAL A 129 7.20 -9.83 -9.18
N VAL A 130 7.77 -10.58 -8.24
CA VAL A 130 7.54 -10.39 -6.80
C VAL A 130 8.00 -9.00 -6.37
N GLN A 131 9.23 -8.61 -6.73
CA GLN A 131 9.80 -7.31 -6.38
C GLN A 131 8.94 -6.16 -6.89
N ALA A 132 8.60 -6.16 -8.19
CA ALA A 132 7.75 -5.12 -8.77
C ALA A 132 6.33 -5.12 -8.17
N HIS A 133 5.80 -6.27 -7.75
CA HIS A 133 4.49 -6.33 -7.08
C HIS A 133 4.55 -5.78 -5.65
N LEU A 134 5.65 -6.00 -4.93
CA LEU A 134 5.88 -5.37 -3.62
C LEU A 134 6.08 -3.85 -3.76
N GLU A 135 6.75 -3.39 -4.81
CA GLU A 135 6.81 -1.96 -5.14
C GLU A 135 5.43 -1.37 -5.39
N TYR A 136 4.51 -2.11 -6.03
CA TYR A 136 3.13 -1.69 -6.20
C TYR A 136 2.42 -1.57 -4.84
N PHE A 137 2.57 -2.55 -3.95
CA PHE A 137 2.03 -2.47 -2.59
C PHE A 137 2.57 -1.27 -1.83
N ASN A 138 3.86 -0.98 -1.94
CA ASN A 138 4.45 0.21 -1.35
C ASN A 138 3.85 1.49 -1.94
N ALA A 139 3.69 1.56 -3.27
CA ALA A 139 3.14 2.72 -3.96
C ALA A 139 1.69 3.05 -3.55
N ILE A 140 0.89 2.02 -3.22
CA ILE A 140 -0.48 2.21 -2.72
C ILE A 140 -0.55 2.32 -1.18
N GLY A 141 0.58 2.26 -0.47
CA GLY A 141 0.64 2.31 0.99
C GLY A 141 0.10 1.06 1.69
N ALA A 142 0.14 -0.11 1.03
CA ALA A 142 -0.34 -1.38 1.57
C ALA A 142 0.68 -2.11 2.45
N ILE A 143 1.96 -1.71 2.43
CA ILE A 143 3.02 -2.28 3.27
C ILE A 143 3.76 -1.19 4.03
N GLY A 144 4.28 -1.55 5.21
CA GLY A 144 5.10 -0.68 6.05
C GLY A 144 6.55 -0.59 5.57
N PRO A 145 7.41 0.15 6.30
CA PRO A 145 8.83 0.23 5.99
C PRO A 145 9.49 -1.16 6.03
N GLN A 146 10.58 -1.33 5.29
CA GLN A 146 11.37 -2.55 5.33
C GLN A 146 11.93 -2.78 6.75
N SER A 147 11.91 -4.03 7.22
CA SER A 147 12.58 -4.40 8.46
C SER A 147 14.10 -4.31 8.26
N ASN A 148 14.78 -3.70 9.22
CA ASN A 148 16.24 -3.70 9.31
C ASN A 148 16.66 -4.95 10.10
N ASP A 149 16.68 -6.11 9.46
CA ASP A 149 17.38 -7.29 9.99
C ASP A 149 18.89 -7.18 9.71
#